data_AF-A0A1Z8T191-F1
#
_entry.id   AF-A0A1Z8T191-F1
#
_cell.length_a   1.000
_cell.length_b   1.000
_cell.length_c   1.000
_cell.angle_alpha   90.00
_cell.angle_beta   90.00
_cell.angle_gamma   90.00
#
_symmetry.space_group_name_H-M   'P 1'
#
loop_
_entity.id
_entity.type
_entity.pdbx_description
1 polymer ?
#
loop_
_entity_poly.entity_id
_entity_poly.type
_entity_poly.pdbx_seq_one_letter_code
_entity_poly.pdbx_strand_id
1 'polypeptide(L)'
;MNRSLLLVVCDFLLLSILALARFDVPEGAILAQDDQKVVSKEVIERISDGESYDDVVAELEATNETLLENLSSDKDALVRQKEQLEEQILQRQQELESKEQEIASRDQVIAGNEAAIAQAQKDAAELSRQRAEIAQKREELLQSNAASKKELELLAKNLEEAKKKQEELSKLKERKEKEAANMRVELAATLEKAKAEEKAAEEAKALLIDEKKRSDALVASTTKIDQKIDSLNQGLEGVGKDLRTVGEGLAGVGDKITTVTQEVSSVKEDVSKVGDEVSGVKATMAEVSEEVSGVGSKVENIKKEVEETAAVQKENFEKLNERQKQSLNEIFTKYEQNKVLLELEFTHKGGFLGAEKTEKFSMDSIILADGSFAYTLVHAKDSPFRLQPRPRSLVSVKGSLSGKKLQKPIAIKEIAFMDDPRIIIIPLYLDPKKLVETTDLEIFSAPKNPYLFSEAVVVDSQKGRFGQTNFVRDEKDSRYIKVEHSNFTFLTGKFDPSKSDLVFSQKGELLGIMVNNNYAFHVKNLGARLHPGSRTLLGNSFEAVKTNPILDSLGKKLFGLEKKFR
;
A
#
# COMPACT_ATOMS: atom_id res chain seq x y z
N MET A 1 -20.08 -53.71 20.84
CA MET A 1 -19.19 -54.89 20.86
C MET A 1 -19.76 -55.94 19.89
N ASN A 2 -18.93 -56.71 19.15
CA ASN A 2 -19.44 -57.62 18.11
C ASN A 2 -19.92 -58.95 18.72
N ARG A 3 -21.09 -59.47 18.28
CA ARG A 3 -21.71 -60.70 18.85
C ARG A 3 -20.80 -61.92 18.78
N SER A 4 -20.03 -62.06 17.71
CA SER A 4 -19.06 -63.16 17.53
C SER A 4 -17.98 -63.19 18.62
N LEU A 5 -17.59 -62.03 19.14
CA LEU A 5 -16.57 -61.93 20.20
C LEU A 5 -17.12 -62.43 21.55
N LEU A 6 -18.40 -62.15 21.84
CA LEU A 6 -19.06 -62.59 23.06
C LEU A 6 -19.21 -64.12 23.09
N LEU A 7 -19.61 -64.72 21.96
CA LEU A 7 -19.71 -66.17 21.82
C LEU A 7 -18.37 -66.88 22.08
N VAL A 8 -17.27 -66.39 21.47
CA VAL A 8 -15.93 -66.97 21.68
C VAL A 8 -15.49 -66.87 23.15
N VAL A 9 -15.79 -65.76 23.84
CA VAL A 9 -15.47 -65.61 25.26
C VAL A 9 -16.28 -66.56 26.15
N CYS A 10 -17.59 -66.73 25.88
CA CYS A 10 -18.42 -67.68 26.62
C CYS A 10 -17.98 -69.13 26.43
N ASP A 11 -17.64 -69.54 25.20
CA ASP A 11 -17.22 -70.90 24.87
C ASP A 11 -15.88 -71.25 25.55
N PHE A 12 -14.93 -70.29 25.54
CA PHE A 12 -13.65 -70.44 26.24
C PHE A 12 -13.82 -70.52 27.77
N LEU A 13 -14.80 -69.81 28.35
CA LEU A 13 -15.15 -69.89 29.77
C LEU A 13 -15.72 -71.26 30.14
N LEU A 14 -16.65 -71.80 29.33
CA LEU A 14 -17.24 -73.11 29.55
C LEU A 14 -16.20 -74.23 29.46
N LEU A 15 -15.33 -74.20 28.45
CA LEU A 15 -14.21 -75.15 28.31
C LEU A 15 -13.21 -75.04 29.47
N SER A 16 -12.95 -73.83 29.97
CA SER A 16 -12.08 -73.63 31.14
C SER A 16 -12.67 -74.22 32.42
N ILE A 17 -13.97 -74.04 32.65
CA ILE A 17 -14.68 -74.62 33.81
C ILE A 17 -14.71 -76.16 33.70
N LEU A 18 -14.98 -76.70 32.51
CA LEU A 18 -14.99 -78.15 32.28
C LEU A 18 -13.59 -78.78 32.48
N ALA A 19 -12.52 -78.06 32.14
CA ALA A 19 -11.13 -78.50 32.31
C ALA A 19 -10.64 -78.44 33.77
N LEU A 20 -11.22 -77.59 34.63
CA LEU A 20 -10.94 -77.59 36.07
C LEU A 20 -11.73 -78.65 36.85
N ALA A 21 -12.83 -79.16 36.29
CA ALA A 21 -13.68 -80.17 36.93
C ALA A 21 -13.07 -81.59 36.86
N ARG A 22 -12.00 -81.83 37.62
CA ARG A 22 -11.43 -83.18 37.82
C ARG A 22 -12.35 -84.05 38.66
N PHE A 23 -13.08 -84.95 38.01
CA PHE A 23 -13.77 -86.07 38.66
C PHE A 23 -12.83 -87.26 38.80
N ASP A 24 -11.84 -87.16 39.70
CA ASP A 24 -11.04 -88.32 40.12
C ASP A 24 -11.90 -89.22 41.01
N VAL A 25 -12.43 -90.31 40.43
CA VAL A 25 -13.20 -91.35 41.15
C VAL A 25 -12.23 -92.44 41.62
N PRO A 26 -12.11 -92.73 42.94
CA PRO A 26 -11.19 -93.75 43.43
C PRO A 26 -11.52 -95.17 42.95
N GLU A 27 -10.49 -95.97 42.67
CA GLU A 27 -10.64 -97.40 42.40
C GLU A 27 -11.24 -98.10 43.63
N GLY A 28 -12.46 -98.62 43.49
CA GLY A 28 -13.23 -99.26 44.56
C GLY A 28 -14.61 -98.63 44.84
N ALA A 29 -14.96 -97.50 44.22
CA ALA A 29 -16.26 -96.86 44.40
C ALA A 29 -17.44 -97.74 43.88
N ILE A 30 -18.31 -98.18 44.80
CA ILE A 30 -19.54 -98.91 44.47
C ILE A 30 -20.66 -97.89 44.18
N LEU A 31 -21.21 -97.92 42.96
CA LEU A 31 -22.36 -97.12 42.58
C LEU A 31 -23.66 -97.78 43.07
N ALA A 32 -24.42 -97.08 43.91
CA ALA A 32 -25.73 -97.53 44.38
C ALA A 32 -26.86 -97.13 43.41
N GLN A 33 -27.82 -98.03 43.22
CA GLN A 33 -29.11 -97.72 42.60
C GLN A 33 -30.18 -97.57 43.69
N ASP A 34 -31.12 -96.65 43.45
CA ASP A 34 -32.45 -96.45 44.05
C ASP A 34 -32.69 -96.78 45.55
N ASP A 35 -33.02 -95.73 46.31
CA ASP A 35 -33.83 -95.76 47.54
C ASP A 35 -33.45 -96.73 48.67
N GLN A 36 -32.15 -96.97 48.89
CA GLN A 36 -31.66 -97.57 50.14
C GLN A 36 -30.71 -96.66 50.93
N LYS A 37 -31.07 -96.46 52.21
CA LYS A 37 -30.34 -95.63 53.17
C LYS A 37 -29.13 -96.39 53.70
N VAL A 38 -27.96 -96.19 53.06
CA VAL A 38 -26.70 -96.82 53.46
C VAL A 38 -26.26 -96.32 54.84
N VAL A 39 -26.58 -97.07 55.88
CA VAL A 39 -26.03 -96.90 57.23
C VAL A 39 -24.85 -97.86 57.36
N SER A 40 -23.63 -97.33 57.29
CA SER A 40 -22.40 -98.08 57.58
C SER A 40 -22.41 -98.51 59.04
N LYS A 41 -22.81 -99.76 59.29
CA LYS A 41 -23.03 -100.30 60.64
C LYS A 41 -21.73 -100.77 61.30
N GLU A 42 -20.72 -99.90 61.31
CA GLU A 42 -19.58 -100.06 62.21
C GLU A 42 -20.06 -99.73 63.63
N VAL A 43 -20.44 -100.78 64.36
CA VAL A 43 -20.64 -100.70 65.80
C VAL A 43 -19.26 -100.51 66.43
N ILE A 44 -18.88 -99.25 66.63
CA ILE A 44 -17.84 -98.94 67.62
C ILE A 44 -18.45 -99.33 68.97
N GLU A 45 -18.06 -100.51 69.46
CA GLU A 45 -18.22 -100.84 70.88
C GLU A 45 -17.33 -99.87 71.67
N ARG A 46 -17.89 -98.71 72.06
CA ARG A 46 -17.34 -97.93 73.16
C ARG A 46 -17.40 -98.81 74.39
N ILE A 47 -16.26 -99.41 74.73
CA ILE A 47 -16.04 -100.00 76.04
C ILE A 47 -16.28 -98.85 77.04
N SER A 48 -17.18 -99.10 78.00
CA SER A 48 -17.65 -98.07 78.93
C SER A 48 -16.64 -97.93 80.08
N ASP A 49 -15.53 -97.25 79.81
CA ASP A 49 -14.33 -97.15 80.67
C ASP A 49 -14.53 -96.29 81.95
N GLY A 50 -15.76 -96.18 82.45
CA GLY A 50 -16.07 -95.73 83.81
C GLY A 50 -16.05 -94.21 84.05
N GLU A 51 -15.97 -93.40 83.00
CA GLU A 51 -16.06 -91.93 83.08
C GLU A 51 -17.46 -91.46 83.53
N SER A 52 -17.54 -90.31 84.20
CA SER A 52 -18.80 -89.81 84.77
C SER A 52 -19.75 -89.32 83.68
N TYR A 53 -21.04 -89.37 83.97
CA TYR A 53 -22.05 -88.67 83.17
C TYR A 53 -21.77 -87.16 83.13
N ASP A 54 -21.15 -86.61 84.19
CA ASP A 54 -20.75 -85.21 84.28
C ASP A 54 -19.59 -84.87 83.32
N ASP A 55 -18.64 -85.79 83.09
CA ASP A 55 -17.47 -85.56 82.23
C ASP A 55 -17.89 -85.42 80.76
N VAL A 56 -18.76 -86.31 80.30
CA VAL A 56 -19.34 -86.28 78.95
C VAL A 56 -20.23 -85.05 78.74
N VAL A 57 -20.93 -84.59 79.80
CA VAL A 57 -21.69 -83.34 79.76
C VAL A 57 -20.74 -82.14 79.67
N ALA A 58 -19.64 -82.11 80.42
CA ALA A 58 -18.65 -81.03 80.36
C ALA A 58 -17.97 -80.92 78.98
N GLU A 59 -17.65 -82.04 78.30
CA GLU A 59 -17.17 -82.02 76.91
C GLU A 59 -18.22 -81.45 75.94
N LEU A 60 -19.50 -81.81 76.14
CA LEU A 60 -20.62 -81.30 75.34
C LEU A 60 -20.88 -79.81 75.59
N GLU A 61 -20.76 -79.33 76.82
CA GLU A 61 -20.89 -77.91 77.15
C GLU A 61 -19.73 -77.11 76.56
N ALA A 62 -18.48 -77.53 76.77
CA ALA A 62 -17.29 -76.88 76.20
C ALA A 62 -17.30 -76.83 74.66
N THR A 63 -17.76 -77.88 73.99
CA THR A 63 -17.90 -77.88 72.52
C THR A 63 -19.05 -76.99 72.04
N ASN A 64 -20.16 -76.88 72.78
CA ASN A 64 -21.24 -75.93 72.47
C ASN A 64 -20.80 -74.47 72.71
N GLU A 65 -20.06 -74.17 73.78
CA GLU A 65 -19.49 -72.83 73.99
C GLU A 65 -18.52 -72.46 72.87
N THR A 66 -17.62 -73.38 72.48
CA THR A 66 -16.70 -73.20 71.35
C THR A 66 -17.46 -72.97 70.03
N LEU A 67 -18.56 -73.68 69.78
CA LEU A 67 -19.41 -73.47 68.60
C LEU A 67 -20.09 -72.10 68.62
N LEU A 68 -20.59 -71.65 69.78
CA LEU A 68 -21.24 -70.34 69.93
C LEU A 68 -20.23 -69.18 69.75
N GLU A 69 -19.01 -69.32 70.26
CA GLU A 69 -17.94 -68.32 70.07
C GLU A 69 -17.56 -68.21 68.58
N ASN A 70 -17.33 -69.34 67.89
CA ASN A 70 -17.05 -69.35 66.46
C ASN A 70 -18.20 -68.74 65.64
N LEU A 71 -19.46 -69.12 65.92
CA LEU A 71 -20.63 -68.55 65.23
C LEU A 71 -20.81 -67.05 65.49
N SER A 72 -20.42 -66.55 66.67
CA SER A 72 -20.42 -65.11 66.95
C SER A 72 -19.28 -64.39 66.21
N SER A 73 -18.09 -64.99 66.15
CA SER A 73 -16.93 -64.47 65.41
C SER A 73 -17.22 -64.36 63.91
N ASP A 74 -17.76 -65.42 63.29
CA ASP A 74 -18.14 -65.46 61.88
C ASP A 74 -19.23 -64.44 61.56
N LYS A 75 -20.23 -64.30 62.45
CA LYS A 75 -21.29 -63.29 62.32
C LYS A 75 -20.71 -61.87 62.35
N ASP A 76 -19.82 -61.56 63.29
CA ASP A 76 -19.21 -60.24 63.41
C ASP A 76 -18.26 -59.94 62.24
N ALA A 77 -17.57 -60.96 61.71
CA ALA A 77 -16.78 -60.85 60.49
C ALA A 77 -17.66 -60.55 59.26
N LEU A 78 -18.79 -61.25 59.11
CA LEU A 78 -19.76 -61.01 58.03
C LEU A 78 -20.42 -59.63 58.12
N VAL A 79 -20.71 -59.13 59.33
CA VAL A 79 -21.22 -57.76 59.54
C VAL A 79 -20.19 -56.73 59.07
N ARG A 80 -18.92 -56.85 59.50
CA ARG A 80 -17.84 -55.94 59.07
C ARG A 80 -17.61 -56.01 57.56
N GLN A 81 -17.67 -57.19 56.95
CA GLN A 81 -17.55 -57.36 55.51
C GLN A 81 -18.72 -56.69 54.76
N LYS A 82 -19.94 -56.80 55.29
CA LYS A 82 -21.12 -56.12 54.74
C LYS A 82 -20.96 -54.59 54.79
N GLU A 83 -20.56 -54.04 55.95
CA GLU A 83 -20.34 -52.60 56.14
C GLU A 83 -19.29 -52.06 55.16
N GLN A 84 -18.16 -52.77 54.99
CA GLN A 84 -17.11 -52.42 54.02
C GLN A 84 -17.61 -52.47 52.56
N LEU A 85 -18.48 -53.41 52.21
CA LEU A 85 -19.06 -53.50 50.87
C LEU A 85 -20.10 -52.39 50.62
N GLU A 86 -20.92 -52.06 51.62
CA GLU A 86 -21.87 -50.94 51.53
C GLU A 86 -21.14 -49.59 51.39
N GLU A 87 -20.02 -49.38 52.09
CA GLU A 87 -19.17 -48.20 51.91
C GLU A 87 -18.55 -48.15 50.50
N GLN A 88 -17.99 -49.26 50.00
CA GLN A 88 -17.43 -49.33 48.64
C GLN A 88 -18.47 -49.09 47.54
N ILE A 89 -19.72 -49.52 47.75
CA ILE A 89 -20.83 -49.24 46.83
C ILE A 89 -21.14 -47.75 46.82
N LEU A 90 -21.25 -47.11 47.99
CA LEU A 90 -21.51 -45.67 48.10
C LEU A 90 -20.40 -44.82 47.47
N GLN A 91 -19.13 -45.16 47.73
CA GLN A 91 -17.98 -44.48 47.12
C GLN A 91 -18.00 -44.61 45.58
N ARG A 92 -18.33 -45.80 45.04
CA ARG A 92 -18.46 -46.01 43.58
C ARG A 92 -19.66 -45.28 42.96
N GLN A 93 -20.78 -45.16 43.67
CA GLN A 93 -21.92 -44.37 43.20
C GLN A 93 -21.53 -42.89 43.04
N GLN A 94 -20.86 -42.31 44.05
CA GLN A 94 -20.34 -40.94 43.97
C GLN A 94 -19.29 -40.76 42.85
N GLU A 95 -18.42 -41.75 42.64
CA GLU A 95 -17.45 -41.72 41.54
C GLU A 95 -18.13 -41.78 40.16
N LEU A 96 -19.23 -42.54 40.02
CA LEU A 96 -20.01 -42.61 38.78
C LEU A 96 -20.77 -41.31 38.52
N GLU A 97 -21.49 -40.76 39.51
CA GLU A 97 -22.19 -39.47 39.38
C GLU A 97 -21.23 -38.34 38.99
N SER A 98 -20.03 -38.30 39.58
CA SER A 98 -18.99 -37.33 39.23
C SER A 98 -18.51 -37.48 37.77
N LYS A 99 -18.36 -38.71 37.28
CA LYS A 99 -17.97 -38.98 35.89
C LYS A 99 -19.09 -38.68 34.89
N GLU A 100 -20.35 -38.94 35.23
CA GLU A 100 -21.49 -38.58 34.38
C GLU A 100 -21.60 -37.05 34.24
N GLN A 101 -21.36 -36.29 35.31
CA GLN A 101 -21.26 -34.83 35.25
C GLN A 101 -20.07 -34.35 34.40
N GLU A 102 -18.90 -35.01 34.49
CA GLU A 102 -17.75 -34.70 33.62
C GLU A 102 -18.06 -34.96 32.15
N ILE A 103 -18.72 -36.08 31.82
CA ILE A 103 -19.12 -36.43 30.45
C ILE A 103 -20.11 -35.40 29.90
N ALA A 104 -21.18 -35.08 30.64
CA ALA A 104 -22.17 -34.08 30.20
C ALA A 104 -21.54 -32.69 29.94
N SER A 105 -20.59 -32.28 30.80
CA SER A 105 -19.82 -31.04 30.62
C SER A 105 -18.95 -31.09 29.34
N ARG A 106 -18.29 -32.23 29.08
CA ARG A 106 -17.45 -32.44 27.90
C ARG A 106 -18.26 -32.48 26.61
N ASP A 107 -19.44 -33.10 26.61
CA ASP A 107 -20.35 -33.13 25.46
C ASP A 107 -20.87 -31.73 25.13
N GLN A 108 -21.19 -30.90 26.15
CA GLN A 108 -21.54 -29.49 25.95
C GLN A 108 -20.39 -28.69 25.31
N VAL A 109 -19.13 -28.95 25.71
CA VAL A 109 -17.94 -28.33 25.10
C VAL A 109 -17.72 -28.82 23.67
N ILE A 110 -17.96 -30.10 23.38
CA ILE A 110 -17.88 -30.66 22.02
C ILE A 110 -18.91 -29.99 21.10
N ALA A 111 -20.18 -29.93 21.50
CA ALA A 111 -21.23 -29.28 20.72
C ALA A 111 -20.94 -27.78 20.45
N GLY A 112 -20.39 -27.08 21.44
CA GLY A 112 -19.93 -25.68 21.26
C GLY A 112 -18.79 -25.55 20.25
N ASN A 113 -17.82 -26.47 20.27
CA ASN A 113 -16.71 -26.50 19.32
C ASN A 113 -17.17 -26.87 17.90
N GLU A 114 -18.11 -27.81 17.75
CA GLU A 114 -18.68 -28.17 16.44
C GLU A 114 -19.42 -26.98 15.81
N ALA A 115 -20.21 -26.23 16.58
CA ALA A 115 -20.85 -25.01 16.12
C ALA A 115 -19.82 -23.94 15.69
N ALA A 116 -18.74 -23.77 16.44
CA ALA A 116 -17.65 -22.85 16.09
C ALA A 116 -16.90 -23.27 14.81
N ILE A 117 -16.65 -24.56 14.61
CA ILE A 117 -16.05 -25.10 13.39
C ILE A 117 -16.98 -24.89 12.19
N ALA A 118 -18.28 -25.16 12.34
CA ALA A 118 -19.27 -24.96 11.29
C ALA A 118 -19.40 -23.47 10.88
N GLN A 119 -19.26 -22.54 11.82
CA GLN A 119 -19.21 -21.10 11.49
C GLN A 119 -17.89 -20.74 10.79
N ALA A 120 -16.74 -21.17 11.30
CA ALA A 120 -15.43 -20.90 10.69
C ALA A 120 -15.32 -21.44 9.25
N GLN A 121 -16.00 -22.55 8.93
CA GLN A 121 -16.11 -23.07 7.56
C GLN A 121 -16.93 -22.16 6.64
N LYS A 122 -18.04 -21.57 7.12
CA LYS A 122 -18.82 -20.57 6.36
C LYS A 122 -18.00 -19.31 6.11
N ASP A 123 -17.37 -18.79 7.16
CA ASP A 123 -16.53 -17.58 7.09
C ASP A 123 -15.38 -17.77 6.09
N ALA A 124 -14.74 -18.94 6.11
CA ALA A 124 -13.68 -19.29 5.16
C ALA A 124 -14.19 -19.41 3.70
N ALA A 125 -15.38 -19.96 3.49
CA ALA A 125 -16.01 -20.05 2.17
C ALA A 125 -16.36 -18.66 1.61
N GLU A 126 -16.92 -17.76 2.44
CA GLU A 126 -17.20 -16.40 2.03
C GLU A 126 -15.91 -15.61 1.74
N LEU A 127 -14.89 -15.71 2.61
CA LEU A 127 -13.59 -15.10 2.38
C LEU A 127 -12.92 -15.59 1.09
N SER A 128 -13.14 -16.86 0.72
CA SER A 128 -12.69 -17.42 -0.56
C SER A 128 -13.43 -16.77 -1.74
N ARG A 129 -14.75 -16.57 -1.65
CA ARG A 129 -15.54 -15.88 -2.69
C ARG A 129 -15.10 -14.43 -2.86
N GLN A 130 -14.94 -13.70 -1.76
CA GLN A 130 -14.44 -12.32 -1.77
C GLN A 130 -13.03 -12.21 -2.41
N ARG A 131 -12.14 -13.18 -2.15
CA ARG A 131 -10.82 -13.25 -2.80
C ARG A 131 -10.90 -13.48 -4.32
N ALA A 132 -11.85 -14.29 -4.79
CA ALA A 132 -12.07 -14.49 -6.22
C ALA A 132 -12.61 -13.21 -6.90
N GLU A 133 -13.57 -12.53 -6.30
CA GLU A 133 -14.10 -11.24 -6.78
C GLU A 133 -13.00 -10.15 -6.84
N ILE A 134 -12.11 -10.11 -5.84
CA ILE A 134 -10.96 -9.20 -5.81
C ILE A 134 -9.93 -9.55 -6.90
N ALA A 135 -9.72 -10.85 -7.19
CA ALA A 135 -8.81 -11.29 -8.24
C ALA A 135 -9.32 -10.87 -9.63
N GLN A 136 -10.62 -11.06 -9.92
CA GLN A 136 -11.24 -10.61 -11.17
C GLN A 136 -11.12 -9.10 -11.36
N LYS A 137 -11.53 -8.30 -10.37
CA LYS A 137 -11.42 -6.83 -10.41
C LYS A 137 -9.98 -6.35 -10.60
N ARG A 138 -8.99 -7.07 -10.06
CA ARG A 138 -7.57 -6.77 -10.27
C ARG A 138 -7.13 -7.04 -11.71
N GLU A 139 -7.64 -8.09 -12.34
CA GLU A 139 -7.31 -8.42 -13.73
C GLU A 139 -7.99 -7.45 -14.71
N GLU A 140 -9.25 -7.08 -14.48
CA GLU A 140 -9.95 -6.00 -15.18
C GLU A 140 -9.17 -4.67 -15.12
N LEU A 141 -8.72 -4.28 -13.92
CA LEU A 141 -7.90 -3.07 -13.73
C LEU A 141 -6.55 -3.16 -14.44
N LEU A 142 -5.92 -4.33 -14.53
CA LEU A 142 -4.67 -4.52 -15.28
C LEU A 142 -4.90 -4.40 -16.79
N GLN A 143 -5.99 -4.96 -17.32
CA GLN A 143 -6.38 -4.82 -18.73
C GLN A 143 -6.71 -3.37 -19.08
N SER A 144 -7.46 -2.67 -18.22
CA SER A 144 -7.78 -1.25 -18.38
C SER A 144 -6.52 -0.37 -18.39
N ASN A 145 -5.61 -0.55 -17.42
CA ASN A 145 -4.32 0.17 -17.41
C ASN A 145 -3.46 -0.12 -18.66
N ALA A 146 -3.49 -1.36 -19.17
CA ALA A 146 -2.78 -1.72 -20.39
C ALA A 146 -3.39 -1.08 -21.65
N ALA A 147 -4.72 -0.87 -21.68
CA ALA A 147 -5.40 -0.14 -22.74
C ALA A 147 -5.06 1.36 -22.70
N SER A 148 -5.23 2.03 -21.56
CA SER A 148 -4.90 3.46 -21.40
C SER A 148 -3.42 3.76 -21.67
N LYS A 149 -2.51 2.83 -21.34
CA LYS A 149 -1.09 2.98 -21.69
C LYS A 149 -0.86 3.00 -23.21
N LYS A 150 -1.52 2.11 -23.98
CA LYS A 150 -1.43 2.10 -25.45
C LYS A 150 -2.03 3.36 -26.06
N GLU A 151 -3.11 3.87 -25.49
CA GLU A 151 -3.76 5.11 -25.92
C GLU A 151 -2.84 6.32 -25.70
N LEU A 152 -2.19 6.43 -24.54
CA LEU A 152 -1.17 7.45 -24.25
C LEU A 152 0.05 7.35 -25.20
N GLU A 153 0.49 6.13 -25.53
CA GLU A 153 1.59 5.90 -26.48
C GLU A 153 1.21 6.33 -27.92
N LEU A 154 -0.03 6.06 -28.33
CA LEU A 154 -0.57 6.54 -29.61
C LEU A 154 -0.71 8.07 -29.65
N LEU A 155 -1.21 8.69 -28.57
CA LEU A 155 -1.28 10.15 -28.44
C LEU A 155 0.11 10.81 -28.48
N ALA A 156 1.10 10.22 -27.80
CA ALA A 156 2.48 10.71 -27.83
C ALA A 156 3.06 10.68 -29.25
N LYS A 157 2.85 9.57 -30.00
CA LYS A 157 3.26 9.45 -31.39
C LYS A 157 2.56 10.49 -32.30
N ASN A 158 1.25 10.63 -32.17
CA ASN A 158 0.46 11.61 -32.94
C ASN A 158 0.94 13.05 -32.69
N LEU A 159 1.31 13.37 -31.44
CA LEU A 159 1.85 14.67 -31.03
C LEU A 159 3.26 14.92 -31.59
N GLU A 160 4.09 13.88 -31.71
CA GLU A 160 5.40 13.97 -32.37
C GLU A 160 5.27 14.17 -33.88
N GLU A 161 4.34 13.45 -34.54
CA GLU A 161 4.03 13.64 -35.96
C GLU A 161 3.45 15.05 -36.24
N ALA A 162 2.62 15.58 -35.34
CA ALA A 162 2.12 16.96 -35.42
C ALA A 162 3.24 18.00 -35.31
N LYS A 163 4.18 17.82 -34.37
CA LYS A 163 5.37 18.68 -34.24
C LYS A 163 6.24 18.67 -35.50
N LYS A 164 6.50 17.49 -36.08
CA LYS A 164 7.26 17.35 -37.34
C LYS A 164 6.59 18.10 -38.49
N LYS A 165 5.28 17.92 -38.68
CA LYS A 165 4.49 18.65 -39.69
C LYS A 165 4.51 20.18 -39.46
N GLN A 166 4.49 20.63 -38.19
CA GLN A 166 4.60 22.06 -37.86
C GLN A 166 5.98 22.64 -38.20
N GLU A 167 7.06 21.88 -37.96
CA GLU A 167 8.45 22.29 -38.28
C GLU A 167 8.75 22.25 -39.79
N GLU A 168 8.12 21.33 -40.54
CA GLU A 168 8.13 21.36 -42.00
C GLU A 168 7.37 22.58 -42.54
N LEU A 169 6.22 22.93 -41.95
CA LEU A 169 5.44 24.11 -42.31
C LEU A 169 6.17 25.44 -42.03
N SER A 170 6.94 25.55 -40.94
CA SER A 170 7.75 26.75 -40.70
C SER A 170 8.90 26.86 -41.71
N LYS A 171 9.63 25.77 -41.98
CA LYS A 171 10.70 25.74 -43.00
C LYS A 171 10.17 26.04 -44.41
N LEU A 172 8.95 25.60 -44.73
CA LEU A 172 8.29 25.93 -46.00
C LEU A 172 7.92 27.42 -46.10
N LYS A 173 7.42 28.02 -45.00
CA LYS A 173 7.15 29.47 -44.94
C LYS A 173 8.43 30.28 -45.10
N GLU A 174 9.49 29.96 -44.35
CA GLU A 174 10.78 30.64 -44.46
C GLU A 174 11.37 30.58 -45.88
N ARG A 175 11.24 29.45 -46.58
CA ARG A 175 11.64 29.34 -47.99
C ARG A 175 10.83 30.28 -48.88
N LYS A 176 9.50 30.27 -48.77
CA LYS A 176 8.64 31.17 -49.56
C LYS A 176 8.85 32.64 -49.26
N GLU A 177 9.15 33.00 -48.01
CA GLU A 177 9.49 34.37 -47.63
C GLU A 177 10.85 34.80 -48.21
N LYS A 178 11.86 33.91 -48.21
CA LYS A 178 13.16 34.16 -48.87
C LYS A 178 13.04 34.25 -50.39
N GLU A 179 12.24 33.38 -51.02
CA GLU A 179 11.92 33.43 -52.45
C GLU A 179 11.20 34.73 -52.83
N ALA A 180 10.19 35.14 -52.04
CA ALA A 180 9.48 36.41 -52.23
C ALA A 180 10.37 37.65 -51.98
N ALA A 181 11.29 37.59 -51.03
CA ALA A 181 12.27 38.65 -50.80
C ALA A 181 13.24 38.78 -51.99
N ASN A 182 13.76 37.67 -52.49
CA ASN A 182 14.64 37.66 -53.67
C ASN A 182 13.93 38.21 -54.91
N MET A 183 12.71 37.75 -55.20
CA MET A 183 11.90 38.28 -56.31
C MET A 183 11.61 39.79 -56.18
N ARG A 184 11.43 40.32 -54.95
CA ARG A 184 11.28 41.76 -54.72
C ARG A 184 12.56 42.54 -54.99
N VAL A 185 13.73 42.00 -54.63
CA VAL A 185 15.04 42.62 -54.91
C VAL A 185 15.31 42.62 -56.41
N GLU A 186 15.03 41.53 -57.11
CA GLU A 186 15.17 41.41 -58.56
C GLU A 186 14.20 42.34 -59.33
N LEU A 187 12.96 42.46 -58.87
CA LEU A 187 11.99 43.43 -59.40
C LEU A 187 12.43 44.88 -59.16
N ALA A 188 13.00 45.19 -57.98
CA ALA A 188 13.53 46.52 -57.70
C ALA A 188 14.74 46.84 -58.60
N ALA A 189 15.65 45.90 -58.80
CA ALA A 189 16.82 46.07 -59.67
C ALA A 189 16.43 46.25 -61.15
N THR A 190 15.42 45.51 -61.63
CA THR A 190 14.90 45.69 -63.00
C THR A 190 14.16 47.01 -63.19
N LEU A 191 13.42 47.48 -62.18
CA LEU A 191 12.78 48.81 -62.20
C LEU A 191 13.80 49.96 -62.18
N GLU A 192 14.86 49.89 -61.37
CA GLU A 192 15.92 50.90 -61.38
C GLU A 192 16.70 50.91 -62.72
N LYS A 193 16.96 49.72 -63.30
CA LYS A 193 17.56 49.62 -64.64
C LYS A 193 16.66 50.24 -65.72
N ALA A 194 15.36 49.99 -65.67
CA ALA A 194 14.39 50.57 -66.61
C ALA A 194 14.33 52.11 -66.50
N LYS A 195 14.31 52.67 -65.27
CA LYS A 195 14.39 54.13 -65.06
C LYS A 195 15.70 54.73 -65.58
N ALA A 196 16.82 54.03 -65.39
CA ALA A 196 18.12 54.49 -65.88
C ALA A 196 18.17 54.50 -67.42
N GLU A 197 17.59 53.50 -68.08
CA GLU A 197 17.44 53.44 -69.54
C GLU A 197 16.47 54.49 -70.07
N GLU A 198 15.35 54.74 -69.39
CA GLU A 198 14.40 55.80 -69.71
C GLU A 198 15.05 57.19 -69.61
N LYS A 199 15.75 57.48 -68.51
CA LYS A 199 16.47 58.74 -68.31
C LYS A 199 17.59 58.94 -69.34
N ALA A 200 18.36 57.89 -69.65
CA ALA A 200 19.38 57.95 -70.71
C ALA A 200 18.75 58.20 -72.09
N ALA A 201 17.58 57.63 -72.38
CA ALA A 201 16.83 57.89 -73.61
C ALA A 201 16.23 59.30 -73.66
N GLU A 202 15.85 59.89 -72.52
CA GLU A 202 15.41 61.29 -72.43
C GLU A 202 16.57 62.27 -72.61
N GLU A 203 17.73 62.02 -71.98
CA GLU A 203 18.97 62.78 -72.19
C GLU A 203 19.43 62.70 -73.67
N ALA A 204 19.36 61.53 -74.29
CA ALA A 204 19.66 61.36 -75.72
C ALA A 204 18.67 62.14 -76.62
N LYS A 205 17.37 62.15 -76.30
CA LYS A 205 16.38 62.99 -77.01
C LYS A 205 16.69 64.48 -76.84
N ALA A 206 17.07 64.91 -75.64
CA ALA A 206 17.43 66.31 -75.38
C ALA A 206 18.67 66.74 -76.19
N LEU A 207 19.68 65.87 -76.30
CA LEU A 207 20.87 66.11 -77.13
C LEU A 207 20.52 66.18 -78.62
N LEU A 208 19.68 65.28 -79.15
CA LEU A 208 19.20 65.33 -80.53
C LEU A 208 18.37 66.59 -80.82
N ILE A 209 17.61 67.10 -79.84
CA ILE A 209 16.89 68.37 -79.96
C ILE A 209 17.85 69.56 -79.97
N ASP A 210 18.94 69.54 -79.22
CA ASP A 210 19.98 70.59 -79.29
C ASP A 210 20.79 70.54 -80.59
N GLU A 211 21.18 69.34 -81.06
CA GLU A 211 21.79 69.17 -82.37
C GLU A 211 20.88 69.66 -83.50
N LYS A 212 19.58 69.35 -83.45
CA LYS A 212 18.61 69.88 -84.40
C LYS A 212 18.52 71.41 -84.33
N LYS A 213 18.46 72.01 -83.13
CA LYS A 213 18.50 73.48 -82.97
C LYS A 213 19.78 74.09 -83.55
N ARG A 214 20.94 73.43 -83.42
CA ARG A 214 22.20 73.88 -84.04
C ARG A 214 22.14 73.78 -85.56
N SER A 215 21.53 72.74 -86.11
CA SER A 215 21.30 72.59 -87.55
C SER A 215 20.35 73.66 -88.09
N ASP A 216 19.20 73.86 -87.43
CA ASP A 216 18.23 74.92 -87.76
C ASP A 216 18.87 76.32 -87.66
N ALA A 217 19.73 76.56 -86.66
CA ALA A 217 20.51 77.79 -86.52
C ALA A 217 21.61 77.95 -87.58
N LEU A 218 22.19 76.85 -88.06
CA LEU A 218 23.15 76.87 -89.17
C LEU A 218 22.45 77.21 -90.50
N VAL A 219 21.27 76.62 -90.76
CA VAL A 219 20.41 76.97 -91.90
C VAL A 219 19.94 78.44 -91.81
N ALA A 220 19.60 78.92 -90.62
CA ALA A 220 19.29 80.34 -90.36
C ALA A 220 20.52 81.27 -90.51
N SER A 221 21.74 80.74 -90.37
CA SER A 221 22.99 81.45 -90.65
C SER A 221 23.26 81.52 -92.16
N THR A 222 23.13 80.40 -92.87
CA THR A 222 23.27 80.35 -94.34
C THR A 222 22.26 81.26 -95.02
N THR A 223 20.97 81.18 -94.67
CA THR A 223 19.94 82.10 -95.21
C THR A 223 20.17 83.57 -94.86
N LYS A 224 20.86 83.89 -93.74
CA LYS A 224 21.35 85.26 -93.45
C LYS A 224 22.59 85.66 -94.25
N ILE A 225 23.38 84.71 -94.72
CA ILE A 225 24.49 84.94 -95.66
C ILE A 225 23.92 85.15 -97.06
N ASP A 226 22.93 84.35 -97.48
CA ASP A 226 22.20 84.52 -98.74
C ASP A 226 21.49 85.88 -98.77
N GLN A 227 20.73 86.24 -97.72
CA GLN A 227 20.15 87.58 -97.56
C GLN A 227 21.21 88.70 -97.56
N LYS A 228 22.44 88.44 -97.09
CA LYS A 228 23.54 89.42 -97.19
C LYS A 228 24.07 89.54 -98.60
N ILE A 229 24.20 88.44 -99.35
CA ILE A 229 24.57 88.42 -100.77
C ILE A 229 23.50 89.15 -101.58
N ASP A 230 22.22 88.89 -101.34
CA ASP A 230 21.10 89.62 -101.95
C ASP A 230 21.11 91.10 -101.57
N SER A 231 21.41 91.46 -100.31
CA SER A 231 21.54 92.87 -99.90
C SER A 231 22.77 93.56 -100.51
N LEU A 232 23.84 92.83 -100.84
CA LEU A 232 25.01 93.35 -101.56
C LEU A 232 24.70 93.54 -103.05
N ASN A 233 23.97 92.60 -103.67
CA ASN A 233 23.46 92.73 -105.03
C ASN A 233 22.47 93.90 -105.16
N GLN A 234 21.54 94.03 -104.20
CA GLN A 234 20.64 95.18 -104.09
C GLN A 234 21.37 96.48 -103.73
N GLY A 235 22.49 96.42 -103.01
CA GLY A 235 23.35 97.59 -102.75
C GLY A 235 24.09 98.06 -104.02
N LEU A 236 24.54 97.12 -104.86
CA LEU A 236 25.13 97.41 -106.16
C LEU A 236 24.10 97.95 -107.17
N GLU A 237 22.88 97.38 -107.21
CA GLU A 237 21.76 98.03 -107.90
C GLU A 237 21.39 99.37 -107.26
N GLY A 238 21.50 99.49 -105.93
CA GLY A 238 21.16 100.66 -105.13
C GLY A 238 22.00 101.87 -105.53
N VAL A 239 23.33 101.73 -105.59
CA VAL A 239 24.21 102.79 -106.12
C VAL A 239 23.86 103.14 -107.58
N GLY A 240 23.40 102.16 -108.38
CA GLY A 240 22.87 102.39 -109.74
C GLY A 240 21.48 103.03 -109.81
N LYS A 241 20.72 103.02 -108.71
CA LYS A 241 19.35 103.57 -108.58
C LYS A 241 19.33 104.90 -107.84
N ASP A 242 20.19 105.14 -106.85
CA ASP A 242 20.34 106.44 -106.17
C ASP A 242 20.81 107.54 -107.16
N LEU A 243 21.57 107.15 -108.20
CA LEU A 243 21.88 107.99 -109.37
C LEU A 243 20.65 108.34 -110.25
N ARG A 244 19.46 107.80 -109.95
CA ARG A 244 18.17 108.11 -110.59
C ARG A 244 17.09 108.57 -109.61
N THR A 245 17.08 108.06 -108.38
CA THR A 245 16.01 108.25 -107.37
C THR A 245 16.26 109.47 -106.44
N VAL A 246 17.15 110.38 -106.85
CA VAL A 246 17.02 111.81 -106.49
C VAL A 246 15.86 112.48 -107.26
N GLY A 247 15.37 111.88 -108.37
CA GLY A 247 14.33 112.46 -109.21
C GLY A 247 12.92 112.46 -108.62
N GLU A 248 12.49 111.35 -108.03
CA GLU A 248 11.10 111.06 -107.62
C GLU A 248 11.17 110.15 -106.37
N GLY A 249 10.33 110.21 -105.34
CA GLY A 249 9.02 110.84 -105.22
C GLY A 249 8.15 110.03 -104.23
N LEU A 250 8.17 110.44 -102.96
CA LEU A 250 7.12 110.41 -101.91
C LEU A 250 5.98 109.35 -101.86
N ALA A 251 5.63 108.97 -100.62
CA ALA A 251 4.42 108.27 -100.13
C ALA A 251 4.24 106.79 -100.54
N GLY A 252 3.53 105.93 -99.80
CA GLY A 252 2.93 105.99 -98.44
C GLY A 252 2.25 104.63 -98.14
N VAL A 253 2.62 103.88 -97.09
CA VAL A 253 2.08 103.89 -95.70
C VAL A 253 0.58 103.56 -95.57
N GLY A 254 0.26 102.50 -94.81
CA GLY A 254 -1.07 102.08 -94.32
C GLY A 254 -1.13 100.55 -94.13
N ASP A 255 -1.03 99.93 -92.94
CA ASP A 255 -1.92 99.93 -91.74
C ASP A 255 -3.28 99.21 -91.95
N LYS A 256 -3.88 98.42 -91.02
CA LYS A 256 -3.46 97.61 -89.82
C LYS A 256 -4.73 97.01 -89.13
N ILE A 257 -4.60 96.21 -88.04
CA ILE A 257 -5.54 96.06 -86.86
C ILE A 257 -6.92 95.32 -87.09
N THR A 258 -7.58 94.52 -86.20
CA THR A 258 -7.28 93.78 -84.92
C THR A 258 -8.12 92.46 -84.72
N THR A 259 -8.88 92.26 -83.61
CA THR A 259 -8.85 91.05 -82.73
C THR A 259 -10.01 91.05 -81.66
N VAL A 260 -9.99 90.21 -80.58
CA VAL A 260 -10.74 90.26 -79.25
C VAL A 260 -12.13 89.55 -79.14
N THR A 261 -12.62 88.86 -78.06
CA THR A 261 -12.05 88.15 -76.85
C THR A 261 -12.96 86.98 -76.30
N GLN A 262 -13.65 87.04 -75.13
CA GLN A 262 -14.13 85.88 -74.27
C GLN A 262 -15.27 86.25 -73.26
N GLU A 263 -15.97 85.28 -72.59
CA GLU A 263 -16.18 85.18 -71.09
C GLU A 263 -17.04 83.97 -70.54
N VAL A 264 -17.46 83.97 -69.25
CA VAL A 264 -17.68 82.78 -68.32
C VAL A 264 -18.90 82.90 -67.35
N SER A 265 -19.41 81.80 -66.71
CA SER A 265 -20.25 81.82 -65.46
C SER A 265 -20.43 80.43 -64.74
N SER A 266 -21.19 80.33 -63.62
CA SER A 266 -20.99 79.35 -62.51
C SER A 266 -22.25 78.64 -61.88
N VAL A 267 -22.19 78.24 -60.57
CA VAL A 267 -22.90 77.10 -59.89
C VAL A 267 -24.22 77.45 -59.16
N LYS A 268 -25.13 76.45 -58.95
CA LYS A 268 -26.44 76.47 -58.25
C LYS A 268 -26.76 75.01 -57.75
N GLU A 269 -27.46 74.62 -56.66
CA GLU A 269 -28.19 75.19 -55.47
C GLU A 269 -28.32 74.07 -54.38
N ASP A 270 -29.12 74.25 -53.31
CA ASP A 270 -29.20 73.40 -52.10
C ASP A 270 -30.67 73.01 -51.71
N VAL A 271 -30.85 72.19 -50.65
CA VAL A 271 -32.09 71.84 -49.90
C VAL A 271 -33.04 70.73 -50.43
N SER A 272 -33.10 69.61 -49.70
CA SER A 272 -34.35 69.08 -49.08
C SER A 272 -34.06 67.97 -48.05
N LYS A 273 -34.96 67.80 -47.07
CA LYS A 273 -34.74 66.93 -45.88
C LYS A 273 -36.07 66.39 -45.31
N VAL A 274 -36.00 65.20 -44.71
CA VAL A 274 -37.07 64.49 -43.96
C VAL A 274 -38.19 63.91 -44.83
N GLY A 275 -38.21 62.58 -44.88
CA GLY A 275 -39.32 61.73 -45.34
C GLY A 275 -39.07 60.31 -44.84
N ASP A 276 -40.11 59.65 -44.35
CA ASP A 276 -40.21 58.21 -44.06
C ASP A 276 -39.19 57.61 -43.07
N GLU A 277 -39.33 57.97 -41.80
CA GLU A 277 -39.26 56.93 -40.75
C GLU A 277 -40.46 55.96 -40.91
N VAL A 278 -40.30 54.70 -40.46
CA VAL A 278 -41.27 53.57 -40.39
C VAL A 278 -41.03 52.43 -41.39
N SER A 279 -40.21 51.46 -40.97
CA SER A 279 -40.47 50.02 -41.11
C SER A 279 -39.40 49.23 -40.34
N GLY A 280 -39.71 48.75 -39.12
CA GLY A 280 -38.69 48.09 -38.29
C GLY A 280 -39.07 47.60 -36.90
N VAL A 281 -40.35 47.68 -36.47
CA VAL A 281 -40.77 47.28 -35.11
C VAL A 281 -41.99 46.35 -35.17
N LYS A 282 -41.77 45.05 -35.45
CA LYS A 282 -42.78 43.99 -35.22
C LYS A 282 -42.20 42.57 -35.13
N ALA A 283 -41.31 42.32 -34.16
CA ALA A 283 -40.75 40.97 -33.91
C ALA A 283 -40.58 40.61 -32.41
N THR A 284 -41.16 41.38 -31.48
CA THR A 284 -41.00 41.21 -30.03
C THR A 284 -42.09 40.33 -29.40
N MET A 285 -42.26 39.09 -29.86
CA MET A 285 -43.15 38.12 -29.18
C MET A 285 -42.82 36.64 -29.42
N ALA A 286 -41.55 36.25 -29.29
CA ALA A 286 -41.10 34.85 -29.43
C ALA A 286 -40.03 34.40 -28.39
N GLU A 287 -39.75 35.21 -27.35
CA GLU A 287 -38.52 35.11 -26.54
C GLU A 287 -38.78 34.82 -25.05
N VAL A 288 -39.89 34.15 -24.71
CA VAL A 288 -40.31 33.94 -23.30
C VAL A 288 -40.65 32.47 -22.97
N SER A 289 -40.63 31.55 -23.95
CA SER A 289 -41.09 30.16 -23.75
C SER A 289 -40.00 29.07 -23.71
N GLU A 290 -38.73 29.38 -24.03
CA GLU A 290 -37.64 28.38 -24.00
C GLU A 290 -36.72 28.48 -22.77
N GLU A 291 -36.59 29.65 -22.13
CA GLU A 291 -35.68 29.81 -20.96
C GLU A 291 -36.02 28.86 -19.80
N VAL A 292 -37.31 28.60 -19.56
CA VAL A 292 -37.76 27.77 -18.42
C VAL A 292 -37.39 26.29 -18.60
N SER A 293 -37.21 25.81 -19.84
CA SER A 293 -36.77 24.43 -20.10
C SER A 293 -35.26 24.25 -19.90
N GLY A 294 -34.46 25.24 -20.32
CA GLY A 294 -32.99 25.20 -20.23
C GLY A 294 -32.42 25.32 -18.81
N VAL A 295 -33.23 25.68 -17.80
CA VAL A 295 -32.79 25.78 -16.40
C VAL A 295 -32.78 24.43 -15.70
N GLY A 296 -33.81 23.59 -15.89
CA GLY A 296 -33.92 22.29 -15.20
C GLY A 296 -32.76 21.35 -15.55
N SER A 297 -32.44 21.23 -16.84
CA SER A 297 -31.33 20.40 -17.33
C SER A 297 -29.95 20.93 -16.90
N LYS A 298 -29.79 22.26 -16.75
CA LYS A 298 -28.56 22.84 -16.15
C LYS A 298 -28.43 22.48 -14.68
N VAL A 299 -29.50 22.56 -13.88
CA VAL A 299 -29.45 22.26 -12.43
C VAL A 299 -29.12 20.79 -12.16
N GLU A 300 -29.68 19.85 -12.94
CA GLU A 300 -29.37 18.42 -12.84
C GLU A 300 -27.89 18.14 -13.15
N ASN A 301 -27.36 18.74 -14.22
CA ASN A 301 -25.95 18.58 -14.63
C ASN A 301 -24.98 19.22 -13.61
N ILE A 302 -25.25 20.44 -13.14
CA ILE A 302 -24.45 21.12 -12.10
C ILE A 302 -24.39 20.26 -10.83
N LYS A 303 -25.48 19.58 -10.47
CA LYS A 303 -25.50 18.72 -9.28
C LYS A 303 -24.57 17.51 -9.44
N LYS A 304 -24.55 16.86 -10.60
CA LYS A 304 -23.58 15.81 -10.93
C LYS A 304 -22.14 16.33 -10.99
N GLU A 305 -21.90 17.46 -11.65
CA GLU A 305 -20.57 18.07 -11.71
C GLU A 305 -20.04 18.40 -10.31
N VAL A 306 -20.89 18.87 -9.39
CA VAL A 306 -20.51 19.13 -7.99
C VAL A 306 -20.21 17.83 -7.22
N GLU A 307 -21.00 16.77 -7.40
CA GLU A 307 -20.75 15.48 -6.73
C GLU A 307 -19.47 14.78 -7.26
N GLU A 308 -19.27 14.75 -8.58
CA GLU A 308 -18.04 14.23 -9.21
C GLU A 308 -16.83 15.10 -8.87
N THR A 309 -16.95 16.43 -8.91
CA THR A 309 -15.86 17.34 -8.53
C THR A 309 -15.52 17.22 -7.05
N ALA A 310 -16.49 17.03 -6.15
CA ALA A 310 -16.22 16.79 -4.73
C ALA A 310 -15.49 15.45 -4.50
N ALA A 311 -15.88 14.39 -5.21
CA ALA A 311 -15.20 13.10 -5.15
C ALA A 311 -13.76 13.18 -5.70
N VAL A 312 -13.57 13.79 -6.87
CA VAL A 312 -12.26 13.97 -7.51
C VAL A 312 -11.38 14.93 -6.71
N GLN A 313 -11.92 16.01 -6.14
CA GLN A 313 -11.18 16.88 -5.22
C GLN A 313 -10.75 16.12 -3.98
N LYS A 314 -11.64 15.33 -3.35
CA LYS A 314 -11.28 14.52 -2.17
C LYS A 314 -10.18 13.50 -2.51
N GLU A 315 -10.31 12.77 -3.61
CA GLU A 315 -9.30 11.80 -4.03
C GLU A 315 -7.96 12.48 -4.37
N ASN A 316 -7.99 13.68 -4.97
CA ASN A 316 -6.79 14.48 -5.21
C ASN A 316 -6.19 15.05 -3.92
N PHE A 317 -6.99 15.48 -2.94
CA PHE A 317 -6.52 15.88 -1.62
C PHE A 317 -5.88 14.70 -0.88
N GLU A 318 -6.46 13.50 -0.95
CA GLU A 318 -5.85 12.27 -0.40
C GLU A 318 -4.53 11.95 -1.12
N LYS A 319 -4.47 11.99 -2.46
CA LYS A 319 -3.24 11.80 -3.27
C LYS A 319 -2.16 12.86 -3.02
N LEU A 320 -2.53 14.11 -2.71
CA LEU A 320 -1.62 15.20 -2.36
C LEU A 320 -1.08 15.01 -0.94
N ASN A 321 -1.95 14.72 0.02
CA ASN A 321 -1.60 14.52 1.43
C ASN A 321 -0.77 13.24 1.65
N GLU A 322 -1.00 12.17 0.88
CA GLU A 322 -0.11 10.99 0.88
C GLU A 322 1.32 11.34 0.43
N ARG A 323 1.49 12.32 -0.45
CA ARG A 323 2.80 12.75 -0.99
C ARG A 323 3.50 13.82 -0.14
N GLN A 324 2.86 14.37 0.89
CA GLN A 324 3.47 15.40 1.72
C GLN A 324 4.59 14.80 2.58
N LYS A 325 5.83 15.25 2.34
CA LYS A 325 7.00 14.88 3.14
C LYS A 325 7.03 15.69 4.44
N GLN A 326 7.27 15.00 5.55
CA GLN A 326 7.74 15.58 6.82
C GLN A 326 9.26 15.71 6.80
N SER A 327 9.78 16.71 7.52
CA SER A 327 11.21 16.86 7.76
C SER A 327 11.74 15.85 8.78
N LEU A 328 13.06 15.66 8.78
CA LEU A 328 13.77 14.78 9.73
C LEU A 328 13.48 15.18 11.18
N ASN A 329 13.42 16.49 11.44
CA ASN A 329 13.18 17.03 12.78
C ASN A 329 11.74 16.81 13.25
N GLU A 330 10.75 16.87 12.35
CA GLU A 330 9.35 16.54 12.70
C GLU A 330 9.21 15.06 13.04
N ILE A 331 9.77 14.17 12.21
CA ILE A 331 9.75 12.71 12.45
C ILE A 331 10.45 12.36 13.77
N PHE A 332 11.63 12.94 14.02
CA PHE A 332 12.36 12.72 15.28
C PHE A 332 11.65 13.33 16.50
N THR A 333 11.07 14.53 16.37
CA THR A 333 10.30 15.15 17.45
C THR A 333 9.06 14.31 17.79
N LYS A 334 8.35 13.81 16.78
CA LYS A 334 7.23 12.88 16.95
C LYS A 334 7.66 11.58 17.63
N TYR A 335 8.85 11.04 17.32
CA TYR A 335 9.43 9.92 18.06
C TYR A 335 9.68 10.29 19.54
N GLU A 336 10.47 11.33 19.84
CA GLU A 336 10.81 11.71 21.22
C GLU A 336 9.59 12.07 22.09
N GLN A 337 8.52 12.62 21.50
CA GLN A 337 7.28 12.94 22.21
C GLN A 337 6.38 11.73 22.48
N ASN A 338 6.49 10.65 21.69
CA ASN A 338 5.56 9.51 21.73
C ASN A 338 6.26 8.17 22.05
N LYS A 339 7.58 8.18 22.28
CA LYS A 339 8.33 6.99 22.71
C LYS A 339 7.94 6.51 24.11
N VAL A 340 8.10 5.22 24.30
CA VAL A 340 7.68 4.43 25.47
C VAL A 340 8.82 3.52 25.90
N LEU A 341 9.07 3.45 27.21
CA LEU A 341 10.11 2.62 27.79
C LEU A 341 9.61 1.17 27.90
N LEU A 342 10.22 0.27 27.14
CA LEU A 342 10.01 -1.18 27.21
C LEU A 342 10.94 -1.76 28.27
N GLU A 343 10.38 -2.21 29.40
CA GLU A 343 11.14 -2.89 30.46
C GLU A 343 10.78 -4.38 30.53
N LEU A 344 11.81 -5.24 30.59
CA LEU A 344 11.68 -6.69 30.79
C LEU A 344 12.60 -7.12 31.95
N GLU A 345 12.02 -7.65 33.02
CA GLU A 345 12.76 -8.23 34.16
C GLU A 345 12.69 -9.75 34.07
N PHE A 346 13.84 -10.43 34.19
CA PHE A 346 13.94 -11.85 33.90
C PHE A 346 14.94 -12.56 34.79
N THR A 347 14.61 -13.80 35.18
CA THR A 347 15.53 -14.71 35.86
C THR A 347 16.03 -15.77 34.86
N HIS A 348 17.34 -16.02 34.83
CA HIS A 348 17.95 -17.05 33.97
C HIS A 348 19.00 -17.86 34.73
N LYS A 349 19.20 -19.13 34.33
CA LYS A 349 20.23 -20.02 34.88
C LYS A 349 21.56 -19.82 34.16
N GLY A 350 22.64 -19.70 34.92
CA GLY A 350 23.98 -19.48 34.38
C GLY A 350 25.11 -19.94 35.30
N GLY A 351 26.34 -19.86 34.79
CA GLY A 351 27.53 -20.36 35.48
C GLY A 351 27.62 -21.89 35.52
N PHE A 352 28.71 -22.40 36.09
CA PHE A 352 29.04 -23.84 36.14
C PHE A 352 28.03 -24.68 36.92
N LEU A 353 27.33 -24.08 37.90
CA LEU A 353 26.35 -24.75 38.77
C LEU A 353 24.89 -24.41 38.42
N GLY A 354 24.63 -23.74 37.29
CA GLY A 354 23.26 -23.40 36.86
C GLY A 354 22.51 -22.44 37.79
N ALA A 355 23.23 -21.61 38.54
CA ALA A 355 22.68 -20.66 39.50
C ALA A 355 21.74 -19.65 38.82
N GLU A 356 20.65 -19.30 39.51
CA GLU A 356 19.67 -18.33 39.01
C GLU A 356 20.14 -16.89 39.24
N LYS A 357 20.02 -16.05 38.21
CA LYS A 357 20.35 -14.63 38.25
C LYS A 357 19.23 -13.82 37.64
N THR A 358 18.76 -12.80 38.37
CA THR A 358 17.83 -11.79 37.86
C THR A 358 18.59 -10.68 37.14
N GLU A 359 18.10 -10.28 35.97
CA GLU A 359 18.58 -9.16 35.18
C GLU A 359 17.39 -8.31 34.69
N LYS A 360 17.65 -7.05 34.33
CA LYS A 360 16.68 -6.16 33.67
C LYS A 360 17.19 -5.75 32.31
N PHE A 361 16.28 -5.71 31.34
CA PHE A 361 16.44 -5.11 30.03
C PHE A 361 15.52 -3.89 29.93
N SER A 362 16.01 -2.82 29.31
CA SER A 362 15.26 -1.58 29.12
C SER A 362 15.67 -0.93 27.79
N MET A 363 14.71 -0.43 27.01
CA MET A 363 14.96 0.34 25.79
C MET A 363 13.82 1.34 25.53
N ASP A 364 14.11 2.42 24.81
CA ASP A 364 13.06 3.23 24.19
C ASP A 364 12.46 2.46 23.00
N SER A 365 11.14 2.56 22.84
CA SER A 365 10.37 1.96 21.76
C SER A 365 9.17 2.84 21.39
N ILE A 366 8.32 2.37 20.47
CA ILE A 366 7.07 3.01 20.06
C ILE A 366 5.90 2.03 20.10
N ILE A 367 4.68 2.58 20.22
CA ILE A 367 3.43 1.83 20.01
C ILE A 367 3.06 1.92 18.52
N LEU A 368 2.83 0.75 17.93
CA LEU A 368 2.40 0.56 16.56
C LEU A 368 0.97 0.02 16.52
N ALA A 369 0.21 0.37 15.48
CA ALA A 369 -1.08 -0.25 15.19
C ALA A 369 -1.19 -0.71 13.73
N ASP A 370 -1.83 -1.87 13.55
CA ASP A 370 -2.31 -2.38 12.27
C ASP A 370 -3.81 -2.72 12.44
N GLY A 371 -4.69 -1.86 11.92
CA GLY A 371 -6.13 -1.90 12.21
C GLY A 371 -6.42 -1.71 13.71
N SER A 372 -7.05 -2.70 14.34
CA SER A 372 -7.32 -2.75 15.79
C SER A 372 -6.21 -3.41 16.62
N PHE A 373 -5.14 -3.90 15.99
CA PHE A 373 -4.07 -4.63 16.67
C PHE A 373 -2.93 -3.70 17.07
N ALA A 374 -2.85 -3.38 18.36
CA ALA A 374 -1.74 -2.63 18.96
C ALA A 374 -0.57 -3.54 19.37
N TYR A 375 0.65 -3.16 19.01
CA TYR A 375 1.88 -3.92 19.31
C TYR A 375 3.10 -3.00 19.47
N THR A 376 4.21 -3.59 19.92
CA THR A 376 5.55 -3.00 19.79
C THR A 376 6.53 -4.07 19.27
N LEU A 377 7.71 -3.66 18.81
CA LEU A 377 8.73 -4.52 18.21
C LEU A 377 10.05 -4.41 18.99
N VAL A 378 10.76 -5.53 19.14
CA VAL A 378 12.10 -5.56 19.75
C VAL A 378 13.01 -6.57 19.05
N HIS A 379 14.30 -6.26 18.98
CA HIS A 379 15.30 -7.19 18.43
C HIS A 379 15.80 -8.15 19.51
N ALA A 380 15.76 -9.46 19.21
CA ALA A 380 15.97 -10.52 20.19
C ALA A 380 17.33 -10.48 20.89
N LYS A 381 18.42 -10.14 20.17
CA LYS A 381 19.84 -10.21 20.62
C LYS A 381 20.09 -9.54 21.97
N ASP A 382 19.41 -8.44 22.23
CA ASP A 382 19.70 -7.56 23.37
C ASP A 382 18.65 -7.74 24.49
N SER A 383 17.50 -8.31 24.14
CA SER A 383 16.41 -8.71 25.05
C SER A 383 16.73 -9.98 25.88
N PRO A 384 15.86 -10.39 26.82
CA PRO A 384 15.99 -11.68 27.53
C PRO A 384 16.07 -12.89 26.59
N PHE A 385 15.38 -12.82 25.45
CA PHE A 385 15.15 -13.91 24.50
C PHE A 385 16.26 -14.05 23.45
N ARG A 386 17.46 -13.57 23.75
CA ARG A 386 18.60 -13.53 22.83
C ARG A 386 19.01 -14.91 22.31
N LEU A 387 19.05 -15.07 20.99
CA LEU A 387 19.35 -16.34 20.34
C LEU A 387 20.87 -16.59 20.16
N GLN A 388 21.69 -15.54 20.20
CA GLN A 388 23.13 -15.61 20.01
C GLN A 388 23.89 -14.93 21.18
N PRO A 389 25.17 -15.32 21.44
CA PRO A 389 25.89 -16.44 20.82
C PRO A 389 25.31 -17.83 21.16
N ARG A 390 24.49 -17.91 22.22
CA ARG A 390 23.64 -19.06 22.59
C ARG A 390 22.48 -18.56 23.48
N PRO A 391 21.29 -19.19 23.48
CA PRO A 391 20.18 -18.81 24.34
C PRO A 391 20.51 -18.68 25.83
N ARG A 392 19.64 -17.98 26.57
CA ARG A 392 19.59 -18.01 28.03
C ARG A 392 18.61 -19.10 28.46
N SER A 393 18.94 -19.87 29.49
CA SER A 393 18.00 -20.78 30.14
C SER A 393 17.08 -19.97 31.06
N LEU A 394 16.01 -19.41 30.50
CA LEU A 394 15.06 -18.56 31.19
C LEU A 394 14.23 -19.37 32.20
N VAL A 395 14.00 -18.79 33.38
CA VAL A 395 13.17 -19.33 34.47
C VAL A 395 11.88 -18.54 34.60
N SER A 396 11.98 -17.21 34.50
CA SER A 396 10.84 -16.30 34.46
C SER A 396 11.16 -15.07 33.62
N VAL A 397 10.14 -14.49 32.99
CA VAL A 397 10.21 -13.17 32.35
C VAL A 397 8.89 -12.44 32.63
N LYS A 398 8.97 -11.21 33.12
CA LYS A 398 7.83 -10.29 33.24
C LYS A 398 8.17 -8.97 32.54
N GLY A 399 7.17 -8.24 32.06
CA GLY A 399 7.41 -7.03 31.28
C GLY A 399 6.33 -5.97 31.44
N SER A 400 6.73 -4.72 31.24
CA SER A 400 5.84 -3.56 31.22
C SER A 400 6.32 -2.51 30.24
N LEU A 401 5.37 -1.86 29.58
CA LEU A 401 5.59 -0.69 28.72
C LEU A 401 5.13 0.55 29.48
N SER A 402 6.01 1.53 29.70
CA SER A 402 5.70 2.79 30.40
C SER A 402 6.04 4.00 29.53
N GLY A 403 5.60 5.20 29.89
CA GLY A 403 5.91 6.41 29.12
C GLY A 403 5.19 7.64 29.63
N LYS A 404 5.71 8.83 29.31
CA LYS A 404 5.22 10.12 29.87
C LYS A 404 3.74 10.41 29.58
N LYS A 405 3.23 9.91 28.45
CA LYS A 405 1.83 10.08 28.01
C LYS A 405 0.92 8.90 28.42
N LEU A 406 1.45 7.82 29.00
CA LEU A 406 0.66 6.66 29.42
C LEU A 406 0.19 6.83 30.87
N GLN A 407 -1.13 6.89 31.10
CA GLN A 407 -1.71 7.04 32.44
C GLN A 407 -1.28 5.94 33.43
N LYS A 408 -1.02 4.73 32.94
CA LYS A 408 -0.58 3.55 33.70
C LYS A 408 0.34 2.68 32.84
N PRO A 409 1.35 2.00 33.41
CA PRO A 409 2.16 1.03 32.67
C PRO A 409 1.30 -0.12 32.10
N ILE A 410 1.54 -0.49 30.85
CA ILE A 410 0.85 -1.60 30.17
C ILE A 410 1.63 -2.88 30.46
N ALA A 411 1.02 -3.83 31.18
CA ALA A 411 1.63 -5.12 31.47
C ALA A 411 1.70 -6.01 30.21
N ILE A 412 2.89 -6.55 29.93
CA ILE A 412 3.13 -7.39 28.75
C ILE A 412 2.74 -8.83 29.08
N LYS A 413 1.76 -9.36 28.34
CA LYS A 413 1.15 -10.68 28.59
C LYS A 413 1.81 -11.82 27.81
N GLU A 414 2.23 -11.56 26.57
CA GLU A 414 2.95 -12.52 25.74
C GLU A 414 3.95 -11.81 24.81
N ILE A 415 4.80 -12.61 24.17
CA ILE A 415 5.55 -12.23 22.96
C ILE A 415 5.35 -13.29 21.88
N ALA A 416 5.67 -12.95 20.63
CA ALA A 416 5.84 -13.91 19.55
C ALA A 416 7.07 -13.56 18.70
N PHE A 417 7.68 -14.55 18.05
CA PHE A 417 8.76 -14.32 17.09
C PHE A 417 8.20 -14.16 15.67
N MET A 418 8.93 -13.41 14.84
CA MET A 418 8.63 -13.25 13.42
C MET A 418 9.27 -14.35 12.56
N ASP A 419 8.95 -14.35 11.26
CA ASP A 419 9.54 -15.21 10.24
C ASP A 419 11.07 -15.12 10.18
N ASP A 420 11.63 -13.93 10.40
CA ASP A 420 12.99 -13.72 10.93
C ASP A 420 13.00 -13.90 12.47
N PRO A 421 13.69 -14.92 13.01
CA PRO A 421 13.73 -15.19 14.44
C PRO A 421 14.46 -14.11 15.27
N ARG A 422 15.00 -13.05 14.66
CA ARG A 422 15.58 -11.91 15.39
C ARG A 422 14.58 -10.84 15.78
N ILE A 423 13.42 -10.78 15.13
CA ILE A 423 12.39 -9.79 15.48
C ILE A 423 11.33 -10.47 16.34
N ILE A 424 11.04 -9.83 17.47
CA ILE A 424 9.99 -10.20 18.41
C ILE A 424 8.92 -9.13 18.30
N ILE A 425 7.67 -9.58 18.18
CA ILE A 425 6.48 -8.74 18.28
C ILE A 425 5.84 -8.95 19.65
N ILE A 426 5.45 -7.83 20.26
CA ILE A 426 4.84 -7.79 21.59
C ILE A 426 3.42 -7.24 21.43
N PRO A 427 2.37 -8.08 21.44
CA PRO A 427 0.98 -7.61 21.40
C PRO A 427 0.61 -6.93 22.72
N LEU A 428 0.00 -5.74 22.62
CA LEU A 428 -0.33 -4.91 23.79
C LEU A 428 -1.78 -5.09 24.29
N TYR A 429 -2.63 -5.80 23.53
CA TYR A 429 -4.05 -6.08 23.87
C TYR A 429 -4.86 -4.85 24.31
N LEU A 430 -4.60 -3.72 23.68
CA LEU A 430 -5.32 -2.45 23.84
C LEU A 430 -5.94 -2.04 22.50
N ASP A 431 -7.05 -1.29 22.56
CA ASP A 431 -7.64 -0.65 21.38
C ASP A 431 -6.82 0.62 21.04
N PRO A 432 -6.23 0.72 19.83
CA PRO A 432 -5.51 1.90 19.39
C PRO A 432 -6.35 3.18 19.47
N LYS A 433 -7.63 3.13 19.13
CA LYS A 433 -8.51 4.31 19.09
C LYS A 433 -8.69 4.87 20.49
N LYS A 434 -9.10 4.00 21.42
CA LYS A 434 -9.31 4.36 22.82
C LYS A 434 -8.05 4.88 23.51
N LEU A 435 -6.86 4.44 23.09
CA LEU A 435 -5.60 4.99 23.61
C LEU A 435 -5.37 6.43 23.13
N VAL A 436 -5.58 6.73 21.84
CA VAL A 436 -5.48 8.09 21.29
C VAL A 436 -6.60 9.02 21.82
N GLU A 437 -7.78 8.48 22.11
CA GLU A 437 -8.90 9.23 22.72
C GLU A 437 -8.68 9.57 24.20
N THR A 438 -7.79 8.84 24.91
CA THR A 438 -7.58 9.00 26.36
C THR A 438 -6.17 9.45 26.75
N THR A 439 -5.27 9.64 25.78
CA THR A 439 -3.90 10.12 25.97
C THR A 439 -3.45 10.93 24.76
N ASP A 440 -2.60 11.93 24.94
CA ASP A 440 -2.01 12.72 23.83
C ASP A 440 -0.99 11.92 22.98
N LEU A 441 -1.00 10.58 23.06
CA LEU A 441 -0.01 9.69 22.45
C LEU A 441 -0.37 9.39 21.00
N GLU A 442 0.48 9.82 20.07
CA GLU A 442 0.35 9.42 18.66
C GLU A 442 0.86 8.00 18.46
N ILE A 443 -0.02 7.13 17.97
CA ILE A 443 0.34 5.77 17.57
C ILE A 443 0.93 5.79 16.15
N PHE A 444 1.99 5.01 15.94
CA PHE A 444 2.63 4.87 14.64
C PHE A 444 1.98 3.75 13.81
N SER A 445 2.05 3.86 12.49
CA SER A 445 1.45 2.89 11.56
C SER A 445 2.48 2.37 10.55
N ALA A 446 2.17 1.22 9.96
CA ALA A 446 2.90 0.71 8.80
C ALA A 446 2.43 1.43 7.51
N PRO A 447 3.35 1.82 6.60
CA PRO A 447 2.99 2.50 5.36
C PRO A 447 2.22 1.56 4.40
N LYS A 448 1.05 2.00 3.92
CA LYS A 448 0.27 1.28 2.90
C LYS A 448 1.13 1.01 1.66
N ASN A 449 1.77 2.06 1.14
CA ASN A 449 2.75 2.02 0.06
C ASN A 449 4.15 2.38 0.60
N PRO A 450 4.98 1.40 1.02
CA PRO A 450 6.32 1.66 1.55
C PRO A 450 7.31 2.26 0.54
N TYR A 451 6.98 2.30 -0.76
CA TYR A 451 7.89 2.77 -1.82
C TYR A 451 7.45 4.10 -2.44
N LEU A 452 6.59 4.87 -1.74
CA LEU A 452 6.18 6.22 -2.16
C LEU A 452 7.33 7.23 -2.13
N PHE A 453 8.35 6.96 -1.32
CA PHE A 453 9.59 7.71 -1.21
C PHE A 453 10.79 6.74 -1.29
N SER A 454 11.92 7.18 -1.83
CA SER A 454 13.19 6.43 -1.89
C SER A 454 14.08 6.64 -0.66
N GLU A 455 13.67 7.53 0.24
CA GLU A 455 14.45 8.03 1.37
C GLU A 455 13.72 7.71 2.68
N ALA A 456 14.49 7.32 3.69
CA ALA A 456 14.02 6.98 5.04
C ALA A 456 14.79 7.78 6.09
N VAL A 457 14.18 7.93 7.26
CA VAL A 457 14.82 8.47 8.47
C VAL A 457 15.04 7.32 9.44
N VAL A 458 16.28 7.11 9.87
CA VAL A 458 16.64 6.09 10.86
C VAL A 458 16.88 6.77 12.21
N VAL A 459 16.37 6.18 13.29
CA VAL A 459 16.44 6.71 14.66
C VAL A 459 17.07 5.68 15.61
N ASP A 460 18.09 6.11 16.38
CA ASP A 460 18.83 5.33 17.39
C ASP A 460 17.94 5.06 18.61
N SER A 461 17.65 3.79 18.84
CA SER A 461 16.78 3.28 19.92
C SER A 461 17.36 3.43 21.34
N GLN A 462 18.61 3.87 21.47
CA GLN A 462 19.35 3.94 22.74
C GLN A 462 19.98 5.31 23.03
N LYS A 463 20.28 6.11 21.99
CA LYS A 463 21.07 7.36 22.11
C LYS A 463 20.39 8.59 21.51
N GLY A 464 19.16 8.48 21.00
CA GLY A 464 18.40 9.63 20.47
C GLY A 464 19.06 10.34 19.29
N ARG A 465 19.84 9.61 18.47
CA ARG A 465 20.45 10.11 17.23
C ARG A 465 19.54 9.79 16.05
N PHE A 466 19.67 10.56 14.96
CA PHE A 466 18.91 10.29 13.75
C PHE A 466 19.64 10.77 12.48
N GLY A 467 19.28 10.18 11.34
CA GLY A 467 19.83 10.54 10.03
C GLY A 467 18.95 10.06 8.88
N GLN A 468 19.05 10.76 7.74
CA GLN A 468 18.36 10.41 6.50
C GLN A 468 19.26 9.56 5.60
N THR A 469 18.69 8.58 4.91
CA THR A 469 19.39 7.63 4.03
C THR A 469 18.47 7.16 2.89
N ASN A 470 19.06 6.60 1.83
CA ASN A 470 18.31 5.88 0.80
C ASN A 470 17.94 4.47 1.28
N PHE A 471 16.82 3.94 0.79
CA PHE A 471 16.48 2.54 0.98
C PHE A 471 15.92 1.90 -0.28
N VAL A 472 16.14 0.59 -0.42
CA VAL A 472 15.55 -0.24 -1.47
C VAL A 472 15.08 -1.57 -0.87
N ARG A 473 14.06 -2.17 -1.46
CA ARG A 473 13.66 -3.54 -1.13
C ARG A 473 14.78 -4.52 -1.50
N ASP A 474 15.06 -5.53 -0.69
CA ASP A 474 15.95 -6.62 -1.14
C ASP A 474 15.26 -7.43 -2.25
N GLU A 475 15.93 -7.57 -3.39
CA GLU A 475 15.37 -8.23 -4.58
C GLU A 475 15.06 -9.71 -4.36
N LYS A 476 15.80 -10.37 -3.45
CA LYS A 476 15.71 -11.81 -3.21
C LYS A 476 14.77 -12.15 -2.05
N ASP A 477 14.74 -11.32 -1.02
CA ASP A 477 13.91 -11.56 0.17
C ASP A 477 13.09 -10.33 0.58
N SER A 478 11.80 -10.36 0.23
CA SER A 478 10.85 -9.25 0.43
C SER A 478 10.57 -8.89 1.90
N ARG A 479 11.06 -9.71 2.84
CA ARG A 479 11.02 -9.45 4.29
C ARG A 479 11.98 -8.34 4.72
N TYR A 480 12.93 -7.95 3.86
CA TYR A 480 13.96 -6.97 4.20
C TYR A 480 13.97 -5.75 3.27
N ILE A 481 14.36 -4.64 3.86
CA ILE A 481 14.72 -3.38 3.22
C ILE A 481 16.23 -3.20 3.41
N LYS A 482 16.98 -3.04 2.32
CA LYS A 482 18.37 -2.59 2.33
C LYS A 482 18.40 -1.08 2.61
N VAL A 483 19.24 -0.67 3.55
CA VAL A 483 19.45 0.73 3.96
C VAL A 483 20.89 1.12 3.58
N GLU A 484 21.09 2.28 2.96
CA GLU A 484 22.37 2.62 2.32
C GLU A 484 23.29 3.47 3.22
N HIS A 485 24.26 2.79 3.85
CA HIS A 485 25.28 3.41 4.71
C HIS A 485 26.04 4.58 4.09
N SER A 486 26.35 4.50 2.79
CA SER A 486 27.20 5.49 2.11
C SER A 486 26.55 6.87 2.01
N ASN A 487 25.23 6.95 2.18
CA ASN A 487 24.42 8.12 1.84
C ASN A 487 23.74 8.74 3.06
N PHE A 488 24.21 8.46 4.28
CA PHE A 488 23.64 9.07 5.47
C PHE A 488 23.99 10.56 5.59
N THR A 489 22.97 11.41 5.46
CA THR A 489 23.08 12.83 5.81
C THR A 489 22.72 12.99 7.29
N PHE A 490 23.70 13.35 8.11
CA PHE A 490 23.56 13.47 9.56
C PHE A 490 23.37 14.93 10.01
N LEU A 491 22.32 15.18 10.80
CA LEU A 491 22.18 16.43 11.56
C LEU A 491 22.84 16.33 12.95
N THR A 492 23.06 15.11 13.48
CA THR A 492 23.56 14.87 14.85
C THR A 492 24.91 14.13 14.89
N GLY A 493 25.83 14.46 13.98
CA GLY A 493 27.17 13.87 13.89
C GLY A 493 27.17 12.41 13.39
N LYS A 494 28.33 11.73 13.45
CA LYS A 494 28.45 10.35 12.94
C LYS A 494 27.49 9.40 13.67
N PHE A 495 26.60 8.78 12.91
CA PHE A 495 25.66 7.74 13.37
C PHE A 495 25.82 6.51 12.45
N ASP A 496 25.88 5.33 13.06
CA ASP A 496 26.02 4.03 12.38
C ASP A 496 24.82 3.18 12.84
N PRO A 497 23.88 2.80 11.95
CA PRO A 497 22.64 2.14 12.33
C PRO A 497 22.86 0.87 13.14
N SER A 498 22.32 0.85 14.35
CA SER A 498 22.46 -0.24 15.30
C SER A 498 21.30 -1.25 15.17
N LYS A 499 21.47 -2.45 15.73
CA LYS A 499 20.38 -3.44 15.78
C LYS A 499 19.34 -2.96 16.79
N SER A 500 18.05 -3.03 16.43
CA SER A 500 16.88 -2.40 17.09
C SER A 500 16.52 -0.98 16.65
N ASP A 501 17.36 -0.29 15.87
CA ASP A 501 17.04 1.07 15.41
C ASP A 501 15.83 1.08 14.47
N LEU A 502 15.06 2.18 14.51
CA LEU A 502 13.77 2.28 13.82
C LEU A 502 13.91 3.04 12.51
N VAL A 503 13.29 2.53 11.44
CA VAL A 503 13.35 3.10 10.09
C VAL A 503 11.97 3.62 9.71
N PHE A 504 11.85 4.93 9.52
CA PHE A 504 10.62 5.63 9.16
C PHE A 504 10.64 6.12 7.72
N SER A 505 9.47 6.15 7.06
CA SER A 505 9.29 6.85 5.79
C SER A 505 9.35 8.36 6.00
N GLN A 506 9.50 9.13 4.92
CA GLN A 506 9.35 10.59 4.95
C GLN A 506 7.93 11.08 5.31
N LYS A 507 7.00 10.21 5.70
CA LYS A 507 5.67 10.53 6.23
C LYS A 507 5.54 10.22 7.74
N GLY A 508 6.62 9.74 8.38
CA GLY A 508 6.61 9.32 9.78
C GLY A 508 5.96 7.95 10.04
N GLU A 509 5.72 7.17 8.98
CA GLU A 509 5.20 5.79 9.07
C GLU A 509 6.38 4.80 9.21
N LEU A 510 6.27 3.75 10.03
CA LEU A 510 7.40 2.84 10.27
C LEU A 510 7.58 1.85 9.11
N LEU A 511 8.67 1.99 8.35
CA LEU A 511 9.09 1.06 7.30
C LEU A 511 9.69 -0.24 7.86
N GLY A 512 10.46 -0.15 8.95
CA GLY A 512 11.17 -1.31 9.47
C GLY A 512 11.94 -1.12 10.78
N ILE A 513 12.54 -2.21 11.25
CA ILE A 513 13.43 -2.27 12.42
C ILE A 513 14.76 -2.94 12.03
N MET A 514 15.90 -2.34 12.39
CA MET A 514 17.23 -2.76 11.95
C MET A 514 17.65 -4.10 12.55
N VAL A 515 17.98 -5.07 11.68
CA VAL A 515 18.44 -6.43 12.05
C VAL A 515 19.95 -6.61 11.90
N ASN A 516 20.56 -5.82 11.03
CA ASN A 516 21.98 -5.47 11.00
C ASN A 516 22.10 -4.07 10.40
N ASN A 517 23.28 -3.45 10.44
CA ASN A 517 23.43 -2.06 10.05
C ASN A 517 22.97 -1.78 8.59
N ASN A 518 23.06 -2.77 7.68
CA ASN A 518 22.69 -2.63 6.26
C ASN A 518 21.21 -2.96 5.96
N TYR A 519 20.48 -3.58 6.89
CA TYR A 519 19.17 -4.17 6.60
C TYR A 519 18.16 -3.95 7.74
N ALA A 520 17.00 -3.43 7.36
CA ALA A 520 15.79 -3.40 8.18
C ALA A 520 14.88 -4.59 7.87
N PHE A 521 14.28 -5.17 8.90
CA PHE A 521 13.11 -6.03 8.76
C PHE A 521 11.89 -5.18 8.42
N HIS A 522 11.27 -5.46 7.28
CA HIS A 522 10.15 -4.69 6.72
C HIS A 522 8.88 -4.91 7.56
N VAL A 523 8.32 -3.82 8.10
CA VAL A 523 7.09 -3.84 8.91
C VAL A 523 5.87 -3.80 7.99
N LYS A 524 5.48 -4.99 7.51
CA LYS A 524 4.30 -5.19 6.66
C LYS A 524 3.70 -6.59 6.86
N ASN A 525 2.37 -6.63 7.01
CA ASN A 525 1.55 -7.85 7.18
C ASN A 525 2.10 -8.79 8.27
N LEU A 526 2.29 -8.27 9.49
CA LEU A 526 2.99 -9.01 10.54
C LEU A 526 2.21 -10.24 11.04
N GLY A 527 0.87 -10.18 11.06
CA GLY A 527 0.03 -11.31 11.50
C GLY A 527 0.23 -12.58 10.69
N ALA A 528 0.41 -12.46 9.37
CA ALA A 528 0.70 -13.59 8.47
C ALA A 528 2.17 -14.06 8.52
N ARG A 529 3.03 -13.37 9.29
CA ARG A 529 4.48 -13.57 9.35
C ARG A 529 4.98 -13.97 10.74
N LEU A 530 4.07 -14.27 11.67
CA LEU A 530 4.41 -14.87 12.95
C LEU A 530 5.04 -16.25 12.74
N HIS A 531 6.06 -16.58 13.55
CA HIS A 531 6.63 -17.91 13.56
C HIS A 531 5.65 -18.89 14.24
N PRO A 532 5.23 -19.99 13.57
CA PRO A 532 4.36 -21.00 14.18
C PRO A 532 4.94 -21.52 15.50
N GLY A 533 4.08 -21.70 16.50
CA GLY A 533 4.45 -22.20 17.83
C GLY A 533 5.34 -21.29 18.68
N SER A 534 5.69 -20.07 18.24
CA SER A 534 6.65 -19.20 18.95
C SER A 534 6.05 -18.30 20.04
N ARG A 535 4.75 -18.36 20.28
CA ARG A 535 4.09 -17.54 21.31
C ARG A 535 4.56 -17.96 22.70
N THR A 536 5.01 -16.98 23.48
CA THR A 536 5.52 -17.18 24.85
C THR A 536 4.77 -16.24 25.79
N LEU A 537 3.95 -16.81 26.68
CA LEU A 537 3.29 -16.06 27.75
C LEU A 537 4.33 -15.56 28.77
N LEU A 538 4.09 -14.40 29.39
CA LEU A 538 4.96 -13.78 30.39
C LEU A 538 4.30 -13.74 31.78
N GLY A 539 5.06 -13.29 32.77
CA GLY A 539 4.61 -13.13 34.15
C GLY A 539 4.31 -14.47 34.81
N ASN A 540 3.19 -14.55 35.53
CA ASN A 540 2.77 -15.75 36.26
C ASN A 540 2.45 -16.94 35.31
N SER A 541 2.26 -16.69 34.01
CA SER A 541 1.99 -17.70 33.00
C SER A 541 3.24 -18.12 32.20
N PHE A 542 4.44 -17.71 32.61
CA PHE A 542 5.67 -18.02 31.89
C PHE A 542 6.08 -19.49 32.02
N GLU A 543 6.11 -20.21 30.88
CA GLU A 543 6.48 -21.63 30.84
C GLU A 543 7.92 -21.85 30.37
N ALA A 544 8.86 -21.91 31.32
CA ALA A 544 10.28 -22.17 31.05
C ALA A 544 10.53 -23.47 30.24
N VAL A 545 9.74 -24.53 30.50
CA VAL A 545 9.87 -25.85 29.85
C VAL A 545 9.52 -25.79 28.36
N LYS A 546 8.54 -24.96 27.96
CA LYS A 546 8.20 -24.73 26.55
C LYS A 546 9.12 -23.69 25.90
N THR A 547 9.45 -22.62 26.62
CA THR A 547 10.17 -21.46 26.08
C THR A 547 11.60 -21.79 25.67
N ASN A 548 12.38 -22.49 26.52
CA ASN A 548 13.80 -22.70 26.25
C ASN A 548 14.07 -23.55 24.98
N PRO A 549 13.38 -24.69 24.75
CA PRO A 549 13.48 -25.43 23.49
C PRO A 549 13.08 -24.63 22.24
N ILE A 550 12.12 -23.70 22.37
CA ILE A 550 11.74 -22.79 21.28
C ILE A 550 12.92 -21.85 20.94
N LEU A 551 13.59 -21.28 21.95
CA LEU A 551 14.77 -20.43 21.73
C LEU A 551 15.93 -21.19 21.07
N ASP A 552 16.19 -22.44 21.47
CA ASP A 552 17.22 -23.28 20.83
C ASP A 552 16.87 -23.60 19.36
N SER A 553 15.59 -23.85 19.07
CA SER A 553 15.09 -24.08 17.70
C SER A 553 15.21 -22.83 16.83
N LEU A 554 14.80 -21.67 17.34
CA LEU A 554 14.94 -20.38 16.67
C LEU A 554 16.42 -19.99 16.46
N GLY A 555 17.29 -20.32 17.41
CA GLY A 555 18.74 -20.18 17.29
C GLY A 555 19.31 -20.99 16.12
N LYS A 556 18.90 -22.25 15.96
CA LYS A 556 19.25 -23.08 14.79
C LYS A 556 18.73 -22.45 13.48
N LYS A 557 17.48 -21.96 13.47
CA LYS A 557 16.89 -21.27 12.30
C LYS A 557 17.67 -20.01 11.91
N LEU A 558 18.16 -19.24 12.87
CA LEU A 558 18.97 -18.03 12.65
C LEU A 558 20.30 -18.35 11.92
N PHE A 559 20.95 -19.48 12.22
CA PHE A 559 22.13 -19.91 11.46
C PHE A 559 21.82 -20.25 9.99
N GLY A 560 20.57 -20.57 9.66
CA GLY A 560 20.09 -20.85 8.30
C GLY A 560 19.79 -19.61 7.43
N LEU A 561 19.76 -18.40 8.00
CA LEU A 561 19.58 -17.17 7.19
C LEU A 561 20.79 -16.89 6.28
N GLU A 562 20.57 -16.18 5.15
CA GLU A 562 21.68 -15.75 4.28
C GLU A 562 22.75 -14.98 5.07
N LYS A 563 24.03 -15.16 4.71
CA LYS A 563 25.15 -14.51 5.40
C LYS A 563 25.09 -12.97 5.33
N LYS A 564 24.43 -12.39 4.33
CA LYS A 564 24.22 -10.94 4.20
C LYS A 564 23.27 -10.36 5.26
N PHE A 565 22.37 -11.20 5.81
CA PHE A 565 21.37 -10.76 6.76
C PHE A 565 21.83 -10.88 8.21
N ARG A 566 22.57 -11.94 8.58
CA ARG A 566 22.98 -12.22 9.98
C ARG A 566 23.72 -11.03 10.63
#